data_AF-A0A850LTX2-F1
#
_entry.id   AF-A0A850LTX2-F1
#
_cell.length_a   1.000
_cell.length_b   1.000
_cell.length_c   1.000
_cell.angle_alpha   90.00
_cell.angle_beta   90.00
_cell.angle_gamma   90.00
#
_symmetry.space_group_name_H-M   'P 1'
#
loop_
_entity.id
_entity.type
_entity.pdbx_description
1 polymer ?
#
loop_
_entity_poly.entity_id
_entity_poly.type
_entity_poly.pdbx_seq_one_letter_code
_entity_poly.pdbx_strand_id
1 'polypeptide(L)'
;MEFEPVIGLEVHAQLKTDSKIFCSCSTKFGSEPNSQTCPVCTGMPGVLPVLNTRTVEFAMRMAIATGSKIARKSIFARKNYFYPDLPKAYQISQYEEPLCSGGYIEIQTNGGWKKINLTRIHLEEDAGKLLHPEDKDPHGKSKIDFNRCGVPLLEIVTEPVINSPNEAYLYLMKLKQLLVYLEICDGNMEEGSLRCDANISIMEKGSGKLGVKTEIKNLNSFRGVEKALEYEFERQKRLVQSGEKIVQETLLWDANKNIAVPMRSKEEAHDYRYFPDPDLVPLWVDDKWIDNIKSQIPELPKDKKSRFINQYSLSDYNAEILTTTKELANYFEETAKHCKDFSKASNWIITEVLKILNEKKIEINDFNVAPKNLGTMVKMIEDGTISGKMAKEIFEYMTLTGKSAEEIIKEKGLIQ
;
A
#
# COMPACT_ATOMS: atom_id res chain seq x y z
N MET A 1 -20.73 2.44 -30.55
CA MET A 1 -20.75 1.50 -29.41
C MET A 1 -20.17 2.21 -28.20
N GLU A 2 -20.87 2.17 -27.07
CA GLU A 2 -20.31 2.62 -25.78
C GLU A 2 -19.62 1.44 -25.10
N PHE A 3 -18.36 1.64 -24.70
CA PHE A 3 -17.58 0.64 -23.98
C PHE A 3 -17.31 1.12 -22.56
N GLU A 4 -17.16 0.17 -21.64
CA GLU A 4 -16.68 0.40 -20.28
C GLU A 4 -15.45 -0.47 -19.99
N PRO A 5 -14.48 0.03 -19.21
CA PRO A 5 -13.33 -0.77 -18.83
C PRO A 5 -13.73 -1.77 -17.74
N VAL A 6 -13.09 -2.93 -17.79
CA VAL A 6 -13.11 -3.93 -16.72
C VAL A 6 -11.68 -4.18 -16.30
N ILE A 7 -11.37 -3.79 -15.06
CA ILE A 7 -10.01 -3.72 -14.53
C ILE A 7 -9.89 -4.64 -13.32
N GLY A 8 -8.78 -5.38 -13.28
CA GLY A 8 -8.33 -6.15 -12.10
C GLY A 8 -6.89 -5.77 -11.78
N LEU A 9 -6.54 -5.73 -10.49
CA LEU A 9 -5.22 -5.32 -10.02
C LEU A 9 -4.56 -6.44 -9.23
N GLU A 10 -3.26 -6.62 -9.47
CA GLU A 10 -2.38 -7.53 -8.75
C GLU A 10 -1.35 -6.68 -8.00
N VAL A 11 -1.54 -6.54 -6.69
CA VAL A 11 -0.71 -5.66 -5.85
C VAL A 11 0.23 -6.49 -4.99
N HIS A 12 1.52 -6.21 -5.06
CA HIS A 12 2.54 -6.84 -4.24
C HIS A 12 3.00 -5.84 -3.18
N ALA A 13 2.77 -6.16 -1.91
CA ALA A 13 3.21 -5.37 -0.77
C ALA A 13 4.38 -6.08 -0.07
N GLN A 14 5.51 -5.40 0.04
CA GLN A 14 6.67 -5.84 0.79
C GLN A 14 6.40 -5.69 2.28
N LEU A 15 6.49 -6.79 3.01
CA LEU A 15 6.16 -6.81 4.43
C LEU A 15 7.33 -6.28 5.27
N LYS A 16 7.00 -5.44 6.26
CA LYS A 16 7.94 -4.78 7.18
C LYS A 16 8.37 -5.72 8.32
N THR A 17 8.91 -6.89 7.99
CA THR A 17 9.49 -7.83 8.95
C THR A 17 10.98 -7.61 9.11
N ASP A 18 11.56 -7.94 10.26
CA ASP A 18 13.01 -7.79 10.48
C ASP A 18 13.84 -8.82 9.69
N SER A 19 13.30 -10.02 9.53
CA SER A 19 13.90 -11.13 8.79
C SER A 19 13.10 -11.52 7.55
N LYS A 20 13.78 -12.17 6.59
CA LYS A 20 13.22 -12.73 5.37
C LYS A 20 12.15 -13.82 5.64
N ILE A 21 11.40 -14.20 4.61
CA ILE A 21 10.26 -15.13 4.77
C ILE A 21 10.71 -16.56 5.07
N PHE A 22 11.87 -16.97 4.54
CA PHE A 22 12.36 -18.35 4.64
C PHE A 22 13.75 -18.49 5.27
N CYS A 23 14.35 -17.39 5.75
CA CYS A 23 15.66 -17.40 6.42
C CYS A 23 15.82 -16.20 7.37
N SER A 24 16.90 -16.17 8.14
CA SER A 24 17.16 -15.15 9.17
C SER A 24 17.86 -13.89 8.68
N CYS A 25 18.10 -13.73 7.38
CA CYS A 25 18.71 -12.50 6.84
C CYS A 25 17.81 -11.28 7.03
N SER A 26 18.43 -10.11 7.16
CA SER A 26 17.71 -8.83 7.23
C SER A 26 16.97 -8.49 5.94
N THR A 27 15.91 -7.70 6.06
CA THR A 27 15.11 -7.11 4.98
C THR A 27 15.41 -5.62 4.75
N LYS A 28 16.35 -5.04 5.51
CA LYS A 28 16.59 -3.59 5.52
C LYS A 28 17.04 -3.07 4.16
N PHE A 29 16.28 -2.13 3.59
CA PHE A 29 16.60 -1.47 2.34
C PHE A 29 17.91 -0.66 2.38
N GLY A 30 18.55 -0.50 1.21
CA GLY A 30 19.71 0.39 1.04
C GLY A 30 21.06 -0.15 1.52
N SER A 31 21.17 -1.46 1.77
CA SER A 31 22.44 -2.09 2.17
C SER A 31 23.37 -2.34 0.97
N GLU A 32 24.67 -2.54 1.24
CA GLU A 32 25.66 -2.90 0.22
C GLU A 32 25.23 -4.14 -0.58
N PRO A 33 25.44 -4.20 -1.91
CA PRO A 33 24.99 -5.32 -2.73
C PRO A 33 25.43 -6.69 -2.20
N ASN A 34 24.51 -7.64 -2.16
CA ASN A 34 24.71 -9.01 -1.66
C ASN A 34 25.18 -9.15 -0.20
N SER A 35 25.15 -8.10 0.62
CA SER A 35 25.53 -8.14 2.05
C SER A 35 24.48 -8.78 2.96
N GLN A 36 23.22 -8.86 2.53
CA GLN A 36 22.08 -9.40 3.29
C GLN A 36 21.64 -10.76 2.74
N THR A 37 22.62 -11.64 2.50
CA THR A 37 22.40 -12.93 1.87
C THR A 37 22.85 -14.09 2.76
N CYS A 38 22.33 -15.28 2.50
CA CYS A 38 22.75 -16.54 3.12
C CYS A 38 22.49 -17.68 2.13
N PRO A 39 23.03 -18.90 2.40
CA PRO A 39 22.84 -20.05 1.52
C PRO A 39 21.38 -20.33 1.14
N VAL A 40 20.43 -20.10 2.06
CA VAL A 40 18.99 -20.36 1.82
C VAL A 40 18.43 -19.41 0.77
N CYS A 41 18.58 -18.09 0.96
CA CYS A 41 17.99 -17.11 0.04
C CYS A 41 18.77 -17.01 -1.28
N THR A 42 20.02 -17.47 -1.33
CA THR A 42 20.78 -17.61 -2.58
C THR A 42 20.66 -18.99 -3.23
N GLY A 43 19.80 -19.88 -2.70
CA GLY A 43 19.51 -21.17 -3.32
C GLY A 43 20.71 -22.12 -3.44
N MET A 44 21.64 -22.09 -2.49
CA MET A 44 22.80 -22.99 -2.51
C MET A 44 22.37 -24.46 -2.34
N PRO A 45 23.15 -25.43 -2.84
CA PRO A 45 22.82 -26.86 -2.69
C PRO A 45 22.68 -27.28 -1.22
N GLY A 46 21.62 -28.04 -0.91
CA GLY A 46 21.39 -28.65 0.41
C GLY A 46 20.70 -27.76 1.45
N VAL A 47 20.22 -26.58 1.06
CA VAL A 47 19.52 -25.64 1.95
C VAL A 47 18.01 -25.92 1.99
N LEU A 48 17.35 -25.52 3.07
CA LEU A 48 15.91 -25.67 3.26
C LEU A 48 15.29 -24.36 3.75
N PRO A 49 14.06 -24.02 3.29
CA PRO A 49 13.32 -22.85 3.76
C PRO A 49 12.72 -23.07 5.16
N VAL A 50 12.69 -22.01 5.97
CA VAL A 50 12.00 -22.01 7.28
C VAL A 50 11.07 -20.81 7.37
N LEU A 51 9.76 -21.06 7.38
CA LEU A 51 8.72 -20.02 7.35
C LEU A 51 8.82 -19.06 8.54
N ASN A 52 8.79 -17.77 8.24
CA ASN A 52 8.70 -16.70 9.21
C ASN A 52 7.27 -16.52 9.74
N THR A 53 7.07 -16.77 11.04
CA THR A 53 5.77 -16.63 11.70
C THR A 53 5.20 -15.22 11.56
N ARG A 54 6.04 -14.18 11.65
CA ARG A 54 5.59 -12.78 11.60
C ARG A 54 4.96 -12.42 10.26
N THR A 55 5.47 -12.99 9.18
CA THR A 55 4.91 -12.86 7.83
C THR A 55 3.49 -13.39 7.76
N VAL A 56 3.20 -14.53 8.41
CA VAL A 56 1.86 -15.11 8.50
C VAL A 56 0.91 -14.21 9.30
N GLU A 57 1.38 -13.67 10.43
CA GLU A 57 0.61 -12.72 11.25
C GLU A 57 0.22 -11.47 10.46
N PHE A 58 1.13 -10.93 9.65
CA PHE A 58 0.87 -9.75 8.82
C PHE A 58 -0.17 -10.03 7.74
N ALA A 59 -0.11 -11.18 7.08
CA ALA A 59 -1.14 -11.59 6.13
C ALA A 59 -2.52 -11.76 6.80
N MET A 60 -2.57 -12.36 8.00
CA MET A 60 -3.81 -12.49 8.77
C MET A 60 -4.38 -11.13 9.21
N ARG A 61 -3.53 -10.16 9.58
CA ARG A 61 -3.97 -8.78 9.89
C ARG A 61 -4.66 -8.15 8.70
N MET A 62 -4.08 -8.26 7.51
CA MET A 62 -4.67 -7.75 6.28
C MET A 62 -6.00 -8.45 5.96
N ALA A 63 -6.07 -9.77 6.16
CA ALA A 63 -7.29 -10.55 5.96
C ALA A 63 -8.43 -10.10 6.87
N ILE A 64 -8.15 -9.90 8.16
CA ILE A 64 -9.14 -9.41 9.12
C ILE A 64 -9.62 -8.00 8.73
N ALA A 65 -8.69 -7.11 8.37
CA ALA A 65 -9.01 -5.74 8.01
C ALA A 65 -9.88 -5.61 6.73
N THR A 66 -9.78 -6.59 5.83
CA THR A 66 -10.55 -6.64 4.58
C THR A 66 -11.76 -7.60 4.65
N GLY A 67 -11.99 -8.23 5.81
CA GLY A 67 -13.04 -9.23 5.98
C GLY A 67 -12.84 -10.49 5.14
N SER A 68 -11.61 -10.79 4.71
CA SER A 68 -11.26 -12.02 4.01
C SER A 68 -11.39 -13.25 4.91
N LYS A 69 -11.70 -14.39 4.31
CA LYS A 69 -11.71 -15.68 4.99
C LYS A 69 -10.26 -16.19 5.12
N ILE A 70 -9.81 -16.40 6.35
CA ILE A 70 -8.52 -17.04 6.66
C ILE A 70 -8.70 -18.56 6.58
N ALA A 71 -7.83 -19.23 5.83
CA ALA A 71 -7.82 -20.69 5.70
C ALA A 71 -7.20 -21.36 6.94
N ARG A 72 -7.80 -22.47 7.40
CA ARG A 72 -7.24 -23.28 8.51
C ARG A 72 -6.00 -24.06 8.12
N LYS A 73 -5.90 -24.35 6.83
CA LYS A 73 -4.82 -25.06 6.18
C LYS A 73 -4.46 -24.26 4.94
N SER A 74 -3.17 -24.00 4.77
CA SER A 74 -2.63 -23.34 3.58
C SER A 74 -1.35 -24.04 3.15
N ILE A 75 -1.12 -24.09 1.84
CA ILE A 75 0.02 -24.81 1.25
C ILE A 75 0.87 -23.82 0.45
N PHE A 76 2.17 -23.80 0.76
CA PHE A 76 3.16 -23.16 -0.09
C PHE A 76 3.43 -24.03 -1.31
N ALA A 77 3.56 -23.41 -2.47
CA ALA A 77 3.81 -24.04 -3.74
C ALA A 77 5.02 -23.40 -4.44
N ARG A 78 5.69 -24.18 -5.29
CA ARG A 78 6.77 -23.69 -6.13
C ARG A 78 6.21 -23.18 -7.45
N LYS A 79 6.44 -21.91 -7.76
CA LYS A 79 6.23 -21.29 -9.06
C LYS A 79 7.54 -21.36 -9.84
N ASN A 80 7.65 -22.28 -10.79
CA ASN A 80 8.91 -22.59 -11.46
C ASN A 80 9.14 -21.70 -12.68
N TYR A 81 10.21 -20.91 -12.66
CA TYR A 81 10.67 -20.14 -13.81
C TYR A 81 12.15 -19.77 -13.66
N PHE A 82 12.84 -19.65 -14.78
CA PHE A 82 14.26 -19.31 -14.80
C PHE A 82 14.43 -17.82 -15.05
N TYR A 83 15.02 -17.12 -14.09
CA TYR A 83 15.45 -15.74 -14.27
C TYR A 83 16.67 -15.46 -13.38
N PRO A 84 17.64 -14.62 -13.79
CA PRO A 84 18.92 -14.51 -13.07
C PRO A 84 18.80 -13.95 -11.64
N ASP A 85 17.75 -13.19 -11.33
CA ASP A 85 17.49 -12.68 -9.98
C ASP A 85 16.76 -13.69 -9.06
N LEU A 86 16.38 -14.86 -9.59
CA LEU A 86 15.69 -15.93 -8.87
C LEU A 86 16.61 -17.15 -8.75
N PRO A 87 17.47 -17.21 -7.74
CA PRO A 87 18.57 -18.17 -7.68
C PRO A 87 18.11 -19.63 -7.55
N LYS A 88 16.92 -19.87 -7.00
CA LYS A 88 16.34 -21.22 -6.83
C LYS A 88 15.72 -21.79 -8.11
N ALA A 89 15.56 -20.98 -9.16
CA ALA A 89 14.76 -21.30 -10.36
C ALA A 89 13.28 -21.62 -10.08
N TYR A 90 12.82 -21.33 -8.86
CA TYR A 90 11.43 -21.29 -8.47
C TYR A 90 11.25 -20.24 -7.37
N GLN A 91 10.06 -19.64 -7.33
CA GLN A 91 9.61 -18.75 -6.27
C GLN A 91 8.68 -19.57 -5.38
N ILE A 92 8.91 -19.55 -4.07
CA ILE A 92 7.96 -20.11 -3.11
C ILE A 92 6.83 -19.08 -2.94
N SER A 93 5.62 -19.48 -3.33
CA SER A 93 4.39 -18.69 -3.27
C SER A 93 3.26 -19.58 -2.74
N GLN A 94 2.00 -19.20 -2.93
CA GLN A 94 0.83 -20.05 -2.67
C GLN A 94 -0.01 -20.12 -3.94
N TYR A 95 -0.65 -21.25 -4.22
CA TYR A 95 -1.45 -21.41 -5.45
C TYR A 95 -2.89 -21.81 -5.13
N GLU A 96 -3.22 -23.09 -5.04
CA GLU A 96 -4.61 -23.55 -4.88
C GLU A 96 -5.18 -23.32 -3.47
N GLU A 97 -4.33 -23.40 -2.43
CA GLU A 97 -4.71 -23.23 -1.02
C GLU A 97 -4.07 -21.96 -0.41
N PRO A 98 -4.44 -20.74 -0.85
CA PRO A 98 -3.90 -19.50 -0.31
C PRO A 98 -4.33 -19.29 1.14
N LEU A 99 -3.56 -18.50 1.89
CA LEU A 99 -3.86 -18.20 3.28
C LEU A 99 -5.20 -17.46 3.45
N CYS A 100 -5.53 -16.57 2.50
CA CYS A 100 -6.72 -15.73 2.57
C CYS A 100 -7.48 -15.70 1.24
N SER A 101 -8.80 -15.76 1.31
CA SER A 101 -9.70 -15.73 0.14
C SER A 101 -10.87 -14.77 0.36
N GLY A 102 -11.35 -14.15 -0.72
CA GLY A 102 -12.45 -13.20 -0.63
C GLY A 102 -12.09 -11.92 0.14
N GLY A 103 -13.12 -11.23 0.62
CA GLY A 103 -13.00 -9.92 1.27
C GLY A 103 -13.21 -8.77 0.29
N TYR A 104 -13.13 -7.54 0.80
CA TYR A 104 -13.30 -6.36 -0.03
C TYR A 104 -12.64 -5.12 0.58
N ILE A 105 -12.40 -4.13 -0.27
CA ILE A 105 -12.03 -2.77 0.13
C ILE A 105 -13.10 -1.80 -0.38
N GLU A 106 -13.60 -0.93 0.50
CA GLU A 106 -14.58 0.10 0.15
C GLU A 106 -13.88 1.38 -0.31
N ILE A 107 -14.30 1.88 -1.47
CA ILE A 107 -13.86 3.15 -2.04
C ILE A 107 -15.04 4.11 -2.16
N GLN A 108 -14.79 5.40 -1.97
CA GLN A 108 -15.78 6.45 -2.18
C GLN A 108 -15.61 7.04 -3.57
N THR A 109 -16.62 6.89 -4.41
CA THR A 109 -16.66 7.43 -5.78
C THR A 109 -17.66 8.59 -5.86
N ASN A 110 -17.71 9.29 -7.00
CA ASN A 110 -18.75 10.28 -7.27
C ASN A 110 -20.17 9.69 -7.23
N GLY A 111 -20.32 8.38 -7.47
CA GLY A 111 -21.60 7.66 -7.38
C GLY A 111 -21.91 7.10 -6.00
N GLY A 112 -21.08 7.39 -5.00
CA GLY A 112 -21.18 6.84 -3.63
C GLY A 112 -20.18 5.74 -3.35
N TRP A 113 -20.43 4.97 -2.30
CA TRP A 113 -19.56 3.89 -1.82
C TRP A 113 -19.65 2.65 -2.72
N LYS A 114 -18.49 2.13 -3.14
CA LYS A 114 -18.36 0.92 -3.93
C LYS A 114 -17.43 -0.07 -3.23
N LYS A 115 -17.79 -1.36 -3.25
CA LYS A 115 -16.94 -2.46 -2.77
C LYS A 115 -16.13 -3.01 -3.93
N ILE A 116 -14.81 -3.03 -3.78
CA ILE A 116 -13.89 -3.73 -4.67
C ILE A 116 -13.58 -5.08 -4.01
N ASN A 117 -14.14 -6.15 -4.56
CA ASN A 117 -13.95 -7.49 -4.04
C ASN A 117 -12.53 -8.00 -4.31
N LEU A 118 -12.01 -8.75 -3.36
CA LEU A 118 -10.72 -9.40 -3.45
C LEU A 118 -10.93 -10.88 -3.80
N THR A 119 -10.10 -11.40 -4.70
CA THR A 119 -10.07 -12.84 -4.98
C THR A 119 -9.32 -13.55 -3.86
N ARG A 120 -8.11 -13.06 -3.54
CA ARG A 120 -7.18 -13.70 -2.61
C ARG A 120 -6.14 -12.72 -2.08
N ILE A 121 -5.58 -13.09 -0.92
CA ILE A 121 -4.39 -12.48 -0.35
C ILE A 121 -3.45 -13.62 0.05
N HIS A 122 -2.22 -13.61 -0.46
CA HIS A 122 -1.32 -14.73 -0.25
C HIS A 122 0.14 -14.31 -0.08
N LEU A 123 0.92 -15.21 0.49
CA LEU A 123 2.33 -15.00 0.80
C LEU A 123 3.22 -15.54 -0.29
N GLU A 124 4.28 -14.80 -0.58
CA GLU A 124 5.37 -15.26 -1.43
C GLU A 124 6.70 -14.61 -1.04
N GLU A 125 7.78 -15.11 -1.61
CA GLU A 125 9.08 -14.47 -1.52
C GLU A 125 9.38 -13.57 -2.71
N ASP A 126 10.08 -12.47 -2.50
CA ASP A 126 10.55 -11.62 -3.60
C ASP A 126 11.80 -12.22 -4.29
N ALA A 127 11.99 -11.82 -5.54
CA ALA A 127 13.21 -12.05 -6.29
C ALA A 127 14.29 -10.98 -5.96
N GLY A 128 15.51 -11.22 -6.42
CA GLY A 128 16.59 -10.23 -6.39
C GLY A 128 16.30 -9.02 -7.27
N LYS A 129 17.32 -8.16 -7.43
CA LYS A 129 17.28 -7.00 -8.33
C LYS A 129 18.29 -7.19 -9.46
N LEU A 130 17.85 -6.93 -10.69
CA LEU A 130 18.74 -6.77 -11.84
C LEU A 130 19.04 -5.30 -12.09
N LEU A 131 20.31 -5.00 -12.30
CA LEU A 131 20.79 -3.70 -12.73
C LEU A 131 21.40 -3.87 -14.12
N HIS A 132 20.72 -3.30 -15.12
CA HIS A 132 21.22 -3.25 -16.48
C HIS A 132 22.01 -1.95 -16.65
N PRO A 133 23.25 -2.00 -17.15
CA PRO A 133 24.01 -0.79 -17.42
C PRO A 133 23.33 0.02 -18.54
N GLU A 134 23.02 1.29 -18.27
CA GLU A 134 22.66 2.27 -19.30
C GLU A 134 23.92 2.62 -20.10
N ASP A 135 24.07 2.07 -21.32
CA ASP A 135 25.00 2.41 -22.41
C ASP A 135 26.50 2.67 -22.07
N LYS A 136 26.95 2.45 -20.84
CA LYS A 136 28.29 2.83 -20.34
C LYS A 136 29.16 1.66 -19.85
N ASP A 137 28.65 0.43 -19.89
CA ASP A 137 29.49 -0.76 -19.69
C ASP A 137 29.93 -1.30 -21.06
N PRO A 138 31.23 -1.26 -21.41
CA PRO A 138 31.74 -1.76 -22.68
C PRO A 138 31.53 -3.27 -22.89
N HIS A 139 31.05 -4.01 -21.88
CA HIS A 139 30.70 -5.43 -21.96
C HIS A 139 29.19 -5.72 -21.86
N GLY A 140 28.33 -4.72 -21.63
CA GLY A 140 26.87 -4.87 -21.64
C GLY A 140 26.29 -5.89 -20.64
N LYS A 141 26.98 -6.17 -19.53
CA LYS A 141 26.59 -7.23 -18.58
C LYS A 141 25.60 -6.72 -17.54
N SER A 142 24.55 -7.50 -17.28
CA SER A 142 23.62 -7.24 -16.18
C SER A 142 24.25 -7.63 -14.84
N LYS A 143 24.05 -6.81 -13.80
CA LYS A 143 24.51 -7.07 -12.43
C LYS A 143 23.34 -7.54 -11.58
N ILE A 144 23.61 -8.45 -10.66
CA ILE A 144 22.58 -9.09 -9.83
C ILE A 144 22.86 -8.77 -8.36
N ASP A 145 21.82 -8.31 -7.66
CA ASP A 145 21.82 -8.12 -6.22
C ASP A 145 20.73 -8.98 -5.56
N PHE A 146 21.16 -9.95 -4.74
CA PHE A 146 20.28 -10.87 -4.02
C PHE A 146 19.85 -10.37 -2.64
N ASN A 147 20.19 -9.14 -2.24
CA ASN A 147 19.72 -8.57 -0.96
C ASN A 147 18.20 -8.66 -0.82
N ARG A 148 17.44 -8.44 -1.90
CA ARG A 148 15.98 -8.52 -1.90
C ARG A 148 15.42 -9.95 -2.01
N CYS A 149 16.21 -10.92 -2.47
CA CYS A 149 15.72 -12.28 -2.65
C CYS A 149 15.33 -12.89 -1.29
N GLY A 150 14.11 -13.41 -1.19
CA GLY A 150 13.56 -13.95 0.06
C GLY A 150 12.87 -12.93 0.96
N VAL A 151 12.79 -11.65 0.57
CA VAL A 151 12.01 -10.66 1.33
C VAL A 151 10.52 -11.04 1.25
N PRO A 152 9.74 -11.01 2.35
CA PRO A 152 8.35 -11.44 2.31
C PRO A 152 7.47 -10.47 1.53
N LEU A 153 6.63 -11.01 0.65
CA LEU A 153 5.61 -10.28 -0.07
C LEU A 153 4.22 -10.79 0.30
N LEU A 154 3.27 -9.85 0.25
CA LEU A 154 1.85 -10.10 0.28
C LEU A 154 1.28 -9.74 -1.09
N GLU A 155 0.84 -10.73 -1.86
CA GLU A 155 0.16 -10.51 -3.14
C GLU A 155 -1.36 -10.46 -2.91
N ILE A 156 -1.95 -9.32 -3.27
CA ILE A 156 -3.36 -8.97 -3.09
C ILE A 156 -3.98 -8.82 -4.48
N VAL A 157 -4.90 -9.71 -4.80
CA VAL A 157 -5.52 -9.80 -6.13
C VAL A 157 -6.98 -9.39 -6.04
N THR A 158 -7.40 -8.43 -6.86
CA THR A 158 -8.81 -8.02 -6.95
C THR A 158 -9.58 -8.90 -7.93
N GLU A 159 -10.89 -9.03 -7.69
CA GLU A 159 -11.81 -9.40 -8.76
C GLU A 159 -11.78 -8.32 -9.88
N PRO A 160 -12.13 -8.66 -11.13
CA PRO A 160 -12.18 -7.71 -12.24
C PRO A 160 -13.47 -6.85 -12.16
N VAL A 161 -13.61 -6.05 -11.10
CA VAL A 161 -14.81 -5.26 -10.77
C VAL A 161 -14.59 -3.75 -10.77
N ILE A 162 -13.37 -3.31 -11.11
CA ILE A 162 -13.03 -1.90 -11.22
C ILE A 162 -13.45 -1.40 -12.61
N ASN A 163 -14.25 -0.35 -12.65
CA ASN A 163 -14.91 0.15 -13.87
C ASN A 163 -14.42 1.53 -14.32
N SER A 164 -13.39 2.08 -13.69
CA SER A 164 -12.69 3.24 -14.20
C SER A 164 -11.24 3.30 -13.71
N PRO A 165 -10.34 3.97 -14.44
CA PRO A 165 -9.00 4.27 -13.96
C PRO A 165 -8.97 5.02 -12.63
N ASN A 166 -9.95 5.91 -12.40
CA ASN A 166 -10.08 6.63 -11.14
C ASN A 166 -10.44 5.71 -9.97
N GLU A 167 -11.33 4.75 -10.17
CA GLU A 167 -11.62 3.73 -9.15
C GLU A 167 -10.37 2.90 -8.81
N ALA A 168 -9.51 2.59 -9.80
CA ALA A 168 -8.24 1.91 -9.56
C ALA A 168 -7.30 2.75 -8.67
N TYR A 169 -7.20 4.06 -8.94
CA TYR A 169 -6.46 5.01 -8.11
C TYR A 169 -6.98 5.04 -6.66
N LEU A 170 -8.29 5.17 -6.49
CA LEU A 170 -8.93 5.21 -5.17
C LEU A 170 -8.73 3.89 -4.39
N TYR A 171 -8.82 2.75 -5.09
CA TYR A 171 -8.54 1.45 -4.50
C TYR A 171 -7.10 1.36 -3.98
N LEU A 172 -6.12 1.74 -4.81
CA LEU A 172 -4.71 1.69 -4.43
C LEU A 172 -4.38 2.63 -3.26
N MET A 173 -4.98 3.82 -3.24
CA MET A 173 -4.87 4.74 -2.11
C MET A 173 -5.44 4.13 -0.83
N LYS A 174 -6.61 3.49 -0.90
CA LYS A 174 -7.24 2.87 0.27
C LYS A 174 -6.48 1.64 0.74
N LEU A 175 -5.97 0.83 -0.18
CA LEU A 175 -5.13 -0.30 0.11
C LEU A 175 -3.84 0.14 0.82
N LYS A 176 -3.14 1.15 0.29
CA LYS A 176 -1.98 1.75 0.95
C LYS A 176 -2.31 2.20 2.36
N GLN A 177 -3.43 2.92 2.53
CA GLN A 177 -3.86 3.37 3.85
C GLN A 177 -3.97 2.20 4.82
N LEU A 178 -4.65 1.11 4.45
CA LEU A 178 -4.81 -0.07 5.30
C LEU A 178 -3.47 -0.73 5.63
N LEU A 179 -2.60 -0.92 4.63
CA LEU A 179 -1.28 -1.53 4.81
C LEU A 179 -0.42 -0.76 5.83
N VAL A 180 -0.41 0.57 5.73
CA VAL A 180 0.33 1.46 6.64
C VAL A 180 -0.32 1.47 8.03
N TYR A 181 -1.66 1.57 8.10
CA TYR A 181 -2.39 1.58 9.38
C TYR A 181 -2.20 0.32 10.21
N LEU A 182 -2.10 -0.83 9.53
CA LEU A 182 -1.82 -2.12 10.15
C LEU A 182 -0.34 -2.31 10.51
N GLU A 183 0.52 -1.35 10.12
CA GLU A 183 1.97 -1.35 10.32
C GLU A 183 2.67 -2.56 9.68
N ILE A 184 2.12 -3.06 8.56
CA ILE A 184 2.65 -4.26 7.89
C ILE A 184 3.47 -3.96 6.63
N CYS A 185 3.33 -2.77 6.03
CA CYS A 185 4.09 -2.29 4.87
C CYS A 185 4.14 -0.75 4.92
N ASP A 186 5.24 -0.13 4.43
CA ASP A 186 5.37 1.34 4.36
C ASP A 186 4.60 1.96 3.17
N GLY A 187 4.18 1.14 2.19
CA GLY A 187 3.36 1.57 1.06
C GLY A 187 4.08 2.51 0.08
N ASN A 188 5.40 2.48 0.02
CA ASN A 188 6.22 3.30 -0.88
C ASN A 188 6.43 2.65 -2.26
N MET A 189 5.76 3.18 -3.28
CA MET A 189 5.97 2.69 -4.66
C MET A 189 7.33 3.08 -5.25
N GLU A 190 7.92 4.21 -4.82
CA GLU A 190 9.20 4.69 -5.38
C GLU A 190 10.37 3.81 -4.93
N GLU A 191 10.34 3.35 -3.67
CA GLU A 191 11.31 2.39 -3.13
C GLU A 191 10.98 0.94 -3.53
N GLY A 192 9.82 0.72 -4.16
CA GLY A 192 9.38 -0.58 -4.67
C GLY A 192 8.77 -1.52 -3.63
N SER A 193 8.50 -1.01 -2.41
CA SER A 193 7.82 -1.78 -1.36
C SER A 193 6.34 -2.00 -1.66
N LEU A 194 5.75 -1.22 -2.56
CA LEU A 194 4.41 -1.44 -3.10
C LEU A 194 4.47 -1.44 -4.63
N ARG A 195 4.08 -2.55 -5.24
CA ARG A 195 4.06 -2.72 -6.71
C ARG A 195 2.67 -3.09 -7.17
N CYS A 196 2.29 -2.69 -8.37
CA CYS A 196 1.01 -3.01 -8.97
C CYS A 196 1.20 -3.40 -10.44
N ASP A 197 0.67 -4.56 -10.80
CA ASP A 197 0.40 -4.93 -12.19
C ASP A 197 -1.10 -4.75 -12.43
N ALA A 198 -1.47 -4.26 -13.62
CA ALA A 198 -2.85 -3.91 -13.92
C ALA A 198 -3.37 -4.70 -15.13
N ASN A 199 -4.45 -5.43 -14.95
CA ASN A 199 -5.15 -6.16 -15.99
C ASN A 199 -6.35 -5.32 -16.46
N ILE A 200 -6.53 -5.17 -17.77
CA ILE A 200 -7.65 -4.41 -18.33
C ILE A 200 -8.20 -5.07 -19.60
N SER A 201 -9.53 -5.05 -19.71
CA SER A 201 -10.27 -5.37 -20.93
C SER A 201 -11.39 -4.34 -21.12
N ILE A 202 -11.95 -4.27 -22.32
CA ILE A 202 -13.17 -3.49 -22.59
C ILE A 202 -14.38 -4.41 -22.71
N MET A 203 -15.52 -3.90 -22.26
CA MET A 203 -16.82 -4.56 -22.34
C MET A 203 -17.82 -3.61 -23.00
N GLU A 204 -18.66 -4.13 -23.90
CA GLU A 204 -19.79 -3.35 -24.40
C GLU A 204 -20.79 -3.14 -23.25
N LYS A 205 -21.20 -1.89 -23.04
CA LYS A 205 -22.00 -1.48 -21.89
C LYS A 205 -23.28 -2.32 -21.78
N GLY A 206 -23.46 -2.99 -20.65
CA GLY A 206 -24.63 -3.85 -20.37
C GLY A 206 -24.59 -5.25 -21.00
N SER A 207 -23.52 -5.63 -21.71
CA SER A 207 -23.40 -6.96 -22.32
C SER A 207 -23.03 -8.07 -21.32
N GLY A 208 -22.32 -7.72 -20.24
CA GLY A 208 -21.77 -8.67 -19.26
C GLY A 208 -20.67 -9.59 -19.79
N LYS A 209 -20.21 -9.40 -21.04
CA LYS A 209 -19.18 -10.23 -21.67
C LYS A 209 -17.83 -9.53 -21.64
N LEU A 210 -16.87 -10.14 -20.93
CA LEU A 210 -15.50 -9.62 -20.86
C LEU A 210 -14.80 -9.72 -22.21
N GLY A 211 -14.06 -8.66 -22.56
CA GLY A 211 -13.21 -8.62 -23.74
C GLY A 211 -11.87 -9.35 -23.54
N VAL A 212 -10.99 -9.22 -24.53
CA VAL A 212 -9.63 -9.74 -24.45
C VAL A 212 -8.82 -8.93 -23.43
N LYS A 213 -8.12 -9.63 -22.54
CA LYS A 213 -7.33 -9.04 -21.47
C LYS A 213 -5.94 -8.62 -21.95
N THR A 214 -5.51 -7.42 -21.59
CA THR A 214 -4.10 -7.01 -21.61
C THR A 214 -3.61 -6.77 -20.19
N GLU A 215 -2.30 -6.90 -20.00
CA GLU A 215 -1.63 -6.73 -18.70
C GLU A 215 -0.60 -5.61 -18.83
N ILE A 216 -0.67 -4.59 -17.99
CA ILE A 216 0.29 -3.48 -17.95
C ILE A 216 1.20 -3.65 -16.73
N LYS A 217 2.52 -3.68 -16.97
CA LYS A 217 3.57 -3.76 -15.95
C LYS A 217 4.37 -2.47 -15.86
N ASN A 218 5.26 -2.39 -14.87
CA ASN A 218 6.15 -1.25 -14.58
C ASN A 218 5.39 0.04 -14.20
N LEU A 219 4.42 -0.11 -13.29
CA LEU A 219 3.63 0.99 -12.78
C LEU A 219 4.19 1.44 -11.41
N ASN A 220 5.02 2.49 -11.42
CA ASN A 220 5.78 2.94 -10.25
C ASN A 220 5.09 4.04 -9.42
N SER A 221 3.86 4.43 -9.77
CA SER A 221 3.07 5.39 -8.97
C SER A 221 1.57 5.19 -9.20
N PHE A 222 0.74 5.54 -8.22
CA PHE A 222 -0.73 5.43 -8.37
C PHE A 222 -1.28 6.26 -9.53
N ARG A 223 -0.75 7.47 -9.74
CA ARG A 223 -1.09 8.30 -10.91
C ARG A 223 -0.60 7.65 -12.21
N GLY A 224 0.52 6.94 -12.17
CA GLY A 224 1.02 6.15 -13.29
C GLY A 224 0.06 5.03 -13.67
N VAL A 225 -0.51 4.32 -12.67
CA VAL A 225 -1.54 3.30 -12.88
C VAL A 225 -2.78 3.90 -13.55
N GLU A 226 -3.30 5.00 -13.03
CA GLU A 226 -4.48 5.68 -13.58
C GLU A 226 -4.27 6.06 -15.06
N LYS A 227 -3.16 6.76 -15.37
CA LYS A 227 -2.82 7.16 -16.74
C LYS A 227 -2.60 5.97 -17.68
N ALA A 228 -1.96 4.90 -17.20
CA ALA A 228 -1.73 3.71 -18.00
C ALA A 228 -3.04 3.02 -18.37
N LEU A 229 -3.98 2.93 -17.43
CA LEU A 229 -5.31 2.37 -17.66
C LEU A 229 -6.15 3.24 -18.60
N GLU A 230 -6.07 4.57 -18.46
CA GLU A 230 -6.71 5.51 -19.41
C GLU A 230 -6.19 5.33 -20.84
N TYR A 231 -4.86 5.30 -20.99
CA TYR A 231 -4.21 5.08 -22.28
C TYR A 231 -4.64 3.75 -22.90
N GLU A 232 -4.61 2.68 -22.11
CA GLU A 232 -4.90 1.34 -22.59
C GLU A 232 -6.38 1.15 -22.95
N PHE A 233 -7.28 1.75 -22.18
CA PHE A 233 -8.70 1.78 -22.49
C PHE A 233 -8.98 2.44 -23.85
N GLU A 234 -8.41 3.63 -24.09
CA GLU A 234 -8.58 4.33 -25.36
C GLU A 234 -7.89 3.61 -26.53
N ARG A 235 -6.76 2.91 -26.29
CA ARG A 235 -6.13 2.04 -27.31
C ARG A 235 -7.06 0.88 -27.69
N GLN A 236 -7.58 0.12 -26.73
CA GLN A 236 -8.48 -1.01 -27.00
C GLN A 236 -9.76 -0.57 -27.72
N LYS A 237 -10.35 0.55 -27.29
CA LYS A 237 -11.54 1.13 -27.91
C LYS A 237 -11.32 1.50 -29.37
N ARG A 238 -10.18 2.12 -29.69
CA ARG A 238 -9.79 2.48 -31.06
C ARG A 238 -9.67 1.24 -31.95
N LEU A 239 -9.01 0.18 -31.45
CA LEU A 239 -8.85 -1.08 -32.18
C LEU A 239 -10.21 -1.70 -32.54
N VAL A 240 -11.13 -1.78 -31.57
CA VAL A 240 -12.46 -2.34 -31.83
C VAL A 240 -13.27 -1.45 -32.79
N GLN A 241 -13.15 -0.13 -32.68
CA GLN A 241 -13.81 0.81 -33.59
C GLN A 241 -13.25 0.78 -35.02
N SER A 242 -11.97 0.46 -35.20
CA SER A 242 -11.34 0.27 -36.52
C SER A 242 -11.58 -1.12 -37.12
N GLY A 243 -12.25 -2.02 -36.40
CA GLY A 243 -12.46 -3.41 -36.81
C GLY A 243 -11.24 -4.31 -36.62
N GLU A 244 -10.22 -3.84 -35.91
CA GLU A 244 -9.04 -4.60 -35.52
C GLU A 244 -9.33 -5.48 -34.29
N LYS A 245 -8.50 -6.51 -34.10
CA LYS A 245 -8.62 -7.43 -32.97
C LYS A 245 -7.67 -7.03 -31.86
N ILE A 246 -8.17 -6.99 -30.63
CA ILE A 246 -7.32 -6.93 -29.44
C ILE A 246 -6.63 -8.28 -29.27
N VAL A 247 -5.32 -8.27 -29.09
CA VAL A 247 -4.52 -9.45 -28.77
C VAL A 247 -4.18 -9.46 -27.28
N GLN A 248 -4.09 -10.65 -26.70
CA GLN A 248 -3.64 -10.78 -25.32
C GLN A 248 -2.14 -10.58 -25.26
N GLU A 249 -1.70 -9.49 -24.63
CA GLU A 249 -0.30 -9.11 -24.55
C GLU A 249 0.03 -8.46 -23.20
N THR A 250 1.32 -8.46 -22.87
CA THR A 250 1.86 -7.71 -21.74
C THR A 250 2.50 -6.44 -22.27
N LEU A 251 2.08 -5.30 -21.72
CA LEU A 251 2.54 -3.97 -22.06
C LEU A 251 3.45 -3.44 -20.94
N LEU A 252 4.46 -2.67 -21.32
CA LEU A 252 5.31 -1.93 -20.41
C LEU A 252 4.92 -0.45 -20.46
N TRP A 253 4.62 0.14 -19.29
CA TRP A 253 4.36 1.57 -19.21
C TRP A 253 5.66 2.39 -19.26
N ASP A 254 5.76 3.31 -20.22
CA ASP A 254 6.81 4.33 -20.30
C ASP A 254 6.24 5.65 -19.76
N ALA A 255 6.54 5.94 -18.49
CA ALA A 255 6.04 7.13 -17.80
C ALA A 255 6.58 8.46 -18.38
N ASN A 256 7.75 8.44 -19.05
CA ASN A 256 8.32 9.64 -19.66
C ASN A 256 7.56 10.02 -20.92
N LYS A 257 7.15 9.02 -21.70
CA LYS A 257 6.41 9.22 -22.96
C LYS A 257 4.89 9.17 -22.77
N ASN A 258 4.40 8.72 -21.61
CA ASN A 258 2.99 8.43 -21.34
C ASN A 258 2.38 7.48 -22.38
N ILE A 259 3.09 6.38 -22.69
CA ILE A 259 2.62 5.34 -23.61
C ILE A 259 2.83 3.95 -23.02
N ALA A 260 1.98 3.00 -23.41
CA ALA A 260 2.17 1.58 -23.16
C ALA A 260 2.77 0.92 -24.41
N VAL A 261 3.92 0.25 -24.24
CA VAL A 261 4.64 -0.40 -25.34
C VAL A 261 4.53 -1.91 -25.19
N PRO A 262 4.19 -2.66 -26.25
CA PRO A 262 4.14 -4.11 -26.16
C PRO A 262 5.52 -4.69 -25.85
N MET A 263 5.57 -5.58 -24.85
CA MET A 263 6.71 -6.47 -24.68
C MET A 263 6.65 -7.56 -25.75
N ARG A 264 7.79 -8.23 -26.01
CA ARG A 264 7.88 -9.36 -26.96
C ARG A 264 6.68 -10.29 -26.77
N SER A 265 5.98 -10.61 -27.87
CA SER A 265 4.74 -11.37 -27.85
C SER A 265 4.90 -12.68 -27.06
N LYS A 266 4.06 -12.86 -26.04
CA LYS A 266 3.89 -14.14 -25.34
C LYS A 266 3.38 -15.15 -26.36
N GLU A 267 4.27 -15.95 -26.96
CA GLU A 267 3.87 -17.04 -27.84
C GLU A 267 3.19 -18.18 -27.07
N GLU A 268 3.37 -18.29 -25.73
CA GLU A 268 2.70 -19.27 -24.88
C GLU A 268 2.40 -18.70 -23.48
N ALA A 269 1.28 -19.11 -22.87
CA ALA A 269 1.07 -18.93 -21.44
C ALA A 269 2.15 -19.74 -20.70
N HIS A 270 3.00 -19.10 -19.90
CA HIS A 270 4.08 -19.80 -19.22
C HIS A 270 3.52 -20.86 -18.28
N ASP A 271 3.81 -22.13 -18.58
CA ASP A 271 3.57 -23.23 -17.65
C ASP A 271 4.57 -23.14 -16.49
N TYR A 272 4.14 -22.46 -15.42
CA TYR A 272 4.90 -22.32 -14.18
C TYR A 272 5.03 -23.63 -13.39
N ARG A 273 4.40 -24.72 -13.85
CA ARG A 273 4.50 -26.06 -13.25
C ARG A 273 4.30 -26.01 -11.74
N TYR A 274 3.22 -25.38 -11.29
CA TYR A 274 2.95 -25.26 -9.85
C TYR A 274 2.82 -26.65 -9.21
N PHE A 275 3.48 -26.83 -8.06
CA PHE A 275 3.27 -27.99 -7.19
C PHE A 275 3.55 -27.62 -5.73
N PRO A 276 2.95 -28.31 -4.74
CA PRO A 276 3.23 -28.09 -3.32
C PRO A 276 4.72 -28.18 -3.01
N ASP A 277 5.26 -27.23 -2.24
CA ASP A 277 6.66 -27.25 -1.85
C ASP A 277 6.90 -28.38 -0.85
N PRO A 278 7.67 -29.42 -1.19
CA PRO A 278 7.89 -30.57 -0.31
C PRO A 278 8.77 -30.24 0.91
N ASP A 279 9.50 -29.12 0.88
CA ASP A 279 10.39 -28.72 1.97
C ASP A 279 9.63 -27.97 3.08
N LEU A 280 8.38 -27.57 2.83
CA LEU A 280 7.51 -26.89 3.78
C LEU A 280 6.29 -27.75 4.10
N VAL A 281 6.07 -28.00 5.40
CA VAL A 281 4.83 -28.62 5.86
C VAL A 281 3.63 -27.67 5.64
N PRO A 282 2.39 -28.20 5.52
CA PRO A 282 1.20 -27.36 5.48
C PRO A 282 1.13 -26.41 6.68
N LEU A 283 0.78 -25.16 6.41
CA LEU A 283 0.56 -24.15 7.44
C LEU A 283 -0.83 -24.36 8.05
N TRP A 284 -0.87 -24.67 9.34
CA TRP A 284 -2.09 -24.79 10.11
C TRP A 284 -2.35 -23.53 10.92
N VAL A 285 -3.56 -22.99 10.83
CA VAL A 285 -4.00 -21.78 11.53
C VAL A 285 -5.22 -22.10 12.38
N ASP A 286 -5.05 -22.11 13.69
CA ASP A 286 -6.13 -22.36 14.64
C ASP A 286 -6.88 -21.07 15.03
N ASP A 287 -8.02 -21.24 15.69
CA ASP A 287 -8.86 -20.13 16.16
C ASP A 287 -8.18 -19.23 17.18
N LYS A 288 -7.37 -19.82 18.08
CA LYS A 288 -6.71 -19.06 19.13
C LYS A 288 -5.70 -18.09 18.54
N TRP A 289 -4.99 -18.51 17.50
CA TRP A 289 -4.04 -17.64 16.81
C TRP A 289 -4.77 -16.51 16.09
N ILE A 290 -5.86 -16.80 15.37
CA ILE A 290 -6.67 -15.77 14.71
C ILE A 290 -7.21 -14.75 15.72
N ASP A 291 -7.77 -15.22 16.84
CA ASP A 291 -8.36 -14.33 17.85
C ASP A 291 -7.29 -13.51 18.58
N ASN A 292 -6.11 -14.08 18.83
CA ASN A 292 -4.96 -13.32 19.32
C ASN A 292 -4.58 -12.20 18.34
N ILE A 293 -4.50 -12.48 17.04
CA ILE A 293 -4.19 -11.44 16.04
C ILE A 293 -5.29 -10.37 15.98
N LYS A 294 -6.58 -10.76 16.00
CA LYS A 294 -7.69 -9.79 16.04
C LYS A 294 -7.58 -8.82 17.22
N SER A 295 -7.19 -9.30 18.40
CA SER A 295 -7.03 -8.47 19.60
C SER A 295 -5.90 -7.44 19.51
N GLN A 296 -4.96 -7.62 18.58
CA GLN A 296 -3.80 -6.75 18.37
C GLN A 296 -3.98 -5.76 17.22
N ILE A 297 -5.06 -5.88 16.44
CA ILE A 297 -5.31 -5.00 15.31
C ILE A 297 -5.78 -3.64 15.87
N PRO A 298 -5.15 -2.53 15.46
CA PRO A 298 -5.62 -1.20 15.84
C PRO A 298 -7.00 -0.93 15.25
N GLU A 299 -7.75 -0.01 15.86
CA GLU A 299 -8.99 0.50 15.27
C GLU A 299 -8.74 0.95 13.82
N LEU A 300 -9.49 0.38 12.87
CA LEU A 300 -9.27 0.62 11.45
C LEU A 300 -9.71 2.04 11.06
N PRO A 301 -9.17 2.61 9.96
CA PRO A 301 -9.47 3.98 9.55
C PRO A 301 -10.97 4.27 9.42
N LYS A 302 -11.75 3.31 8.90
CA LYS A 302 -13.20 3.44 8.72
C LYS A 302 -13.91 3.58 10.07
N ASP A 303 -13.63 2.67 10.99
CA ASP A 303 -14.26 2.66 12.31
C ASP A 303 -13.85 3.90 13.10
N LYS A 304 -12.57 4.28 13.03
CA LYS A 304 -12.04 5.50 13.64
C LYS A 304 -12.69 6.76 13.05
N LYS A 305 -12.89 6.83 11.73
CA LYS A 305 -13.60 7.94 11.08
C LYS A 305 -15.03 8.06 11.61
N SER A 306 -15.77 6.95 11.64
CA SER A 306 -17.13 6.93 12.18
C SER A 306 -17.17 7.35 13.65
N ARG A 307 -16.20 6.91 14.45
CA ARG A 307 -16.06 7.37 15.85
C ARG A 307 -15.77 8.86 15.93
N PHE A 308 -14.88 9.40 15.09
CA PHE A 308 -14.56 10.82 15.10
C PHE A 308 -15.77 11.70 14.76
N ILE A 309 -16.58 11.29 13.80
CA ILE A 309 -17.84 11.97 13.46
C ILE A 309 -18.80 11.93 14.66
N ASN A 310 -19.02 10.75 15.25
CA ASN A 310 -20.02 10.58 16.31
C ASN A 310 -19.60 11.18 17.67
N GLN A 311 -18.35 10.96 18.08
CA GLN A 311 -17.84 11.33 19.40
C GLN A 311 -17.37 12.78 19.46
N TYR A 312 -16.73 13.27 18.40
CA TYR A 312 -16.17 14.63 18.35
C TYR A 312 -17.00 15.59 17.50
N SER A 313 -18.12 15.13 16.92
CA SER A 313 -18.99 15.93 16.05
C SER A 313 -18.26 16.57 14.87
N LEU A 314 -17.22 15.90 14.36
CA LEU A 314 -16.48 16.37 13.19
C LEU A 314 -17.28 16.19 11.89
N SER A 315 -17.00 17.05 10.91
CA SER A 315 -17.48 16.83 9.55
C SER A 315 -16.87 15.57 8.95
N ASP A 316 -17.57 14.96 7.99
CA ASP A 316 -17.07 13.78 7.26
C ASP A 316 -15.69 14.05 6.63
N TYR A 317 -15.53 15.26 6.06
CA TYR A 317 -14.27 15.73 5.47
C TYR A 317 -13.12 15.81 6.48
N ASN A 318 -13.34 16.43 7.65
CA ASN A 318 -12.29 16.55 8.65
C ASN A 318 -11.92 15.18 9.23
N ALA A 319 -12.92 14.32 9.47
CA ALA A 319 -12.69 12.96 9.96
C ALA A 319 -11.92 12.09 8.96
N GLU A 320 -12.22 12.19 7.65
CA GLU A 320 -11.46 11.48 6.61
C GLU A 320 -9.98 11.89 6.62
N ILE A 321 -9.69 13.19 6.66
CA ILE A 321 -8.31 13.69 6.65
C ILE A 321 -7.55 13.22 7.90
N LEU A 322 -8.13 13.44 9.09
CA LEU A 322 -7.47 13.10 10.35
C LEU A 322 -7.21 11.59 10.50
N THR A 323 -7.99 10.74 9.85
CA THR A 323 -7.83 9.28 9.88
C THR A 323 -6.99 8.73 8.72
N THR A 324 -6.35 9.61 7.93
CA THR A 324 -5.46 9.20 6.83
C THR A 324 -4.30 8.33 7.33
N THR A 325 -3.68 8.69 8.45
CA THR A 325 -2.63 7.89 9.11
C THR A 325 -2.97 7.66 10.58
N LYS A 326 -2.40 6.61 11.17
CA LYS A 326 -2.65 6.25 12.57
C LYS A 326 -2.08 7.31 13.50
N GLU A 327 -0.92 7.82 13.15
CA GLU A 327 -0.15 8.82 13.89
C GLU A 327 -0.89 10.16 13.91
N LEU A 328 -1.45 10.60 12.77
CA LEU A 328 -2.22 11.85 12.68
C LEU A 328 -3.51 11.75 13.49
N ALA A 329 -4.18 10.59 13.41
CA ALA A 329 -5.39 10.34 14.18
C ALA A 329 -5.10 10.37 15.68
N ASN A 330 -4.04 9.70 16.11
CA ASN A 330 -3.60 9.71 17.51
C ASN A 330 -3.20 11.13 17.97
N TYR A 331 -2.50 11.89 17.14
CA TYR A 331 -2.16 13.28 17.42
C TYR A 331 -3.41 14.13 17.69
N PHE A 332 -4.45 14.00 16.85
CA PHE A 332 -5.72 14.67 17.08
C PHE A 332 -6.40 14.21 18.38
N GLU A 333 -6.46 12.90 18.67
CA GLU A 333 -7.08 12.41 19.90
C GLU A 333 -6.36 12.92 21.15
N GLU A 334 -5.03 12.97 21.15
CA GLU A 334 -4.25 13.55 22.25
C GLU A 334 -4.47 15.07 22.36
N THR A 335 -4.57 15.80 21.24
CA THR A 335 -4.94 17.23 21.25
C THR A 335 -6.35 17.46 21.81
N ALA A 336 -7.31 16.61 21.42
CA ALA A 336 -8.72 16.73 21.83
C ALA A 336 -8.92 16.56 23.34
N LYS A 337 -8.01 15.86 24.06
CA LYS A 337 -8.05 15.76 25.53
C LYS A 337 -7.87 17.10 26.26
N HIS A 338 -7.37 18.12 25.58
CA HIS A 338 -6.98 19.40 26.19
C HIS A 338 -7.83 20.59 25.74
N CYS A 339 -8.84 20.39 24.89
CA CYS A 339 -9.76 21.41 24.39
C CYS A 339 -11.21 20.90 24.34
N LYS A 340 -12.20 21.79 24.14
CA LYS A 340 -13.61 21.39 24.01
C LYS A 340 -14.17 21.62 22.61
N ASP A 341 -13.57 22.52 21.84
CA ASP A 341 -13.93 22.83 20.46
C ASP A 341 -13.12 21.92 19.52
N PHE A 342 -13.55 20.66 19.42
CA PHE A 342 -12.91 19.65 18.56
C PHE A 342 -12.90 20.05 17.09
N SER A 343 -13.93 20.78 16.64
CA SER A 343 -13.99 21.35 15.29
C SER A 343 -12.84 22.32 15.06
N LYS A 344 -12.60 23.25 15.98
CA LYS A 344 -11.47 24.18 15.90
C LYS A 344 -10.13 23.45 15.97
N ALA A 345 -9.97 22.48 16.87
CA ALA A 345 -8.75 21.66 16.94
C ALA A 345 -8.47 20.91 15.63
N SER A 346 -9.50 20.28 15.04
CA SER A 346 -9.39 19.58 13.75
C SER A 346 -8.97 20.53 12.63
N ASN A 347 -9.54 21.74 12.58
CA ASN A 347 -9.19 22.74 11.59
C ASN A 347 -7.74 23.17 11.72
N TRP A 348 -7.24 23.45 12.94
CA TRP A 348 -5.84 23.80 13.16
C TRP A 348 -4.87 22.71 12.68
N ILE A 349 -5.20 21.44 12.93
CA ILE A 349 -4.38 20.34 12.46
C ILE A 349 -4.40 20.28 10.93
N ILE A 350 -5.59 20.31 10.33
CA ILE A 350 -5.75 20.17 8.87
C ILE A 350 -5.12 21.34 8.12
N THR A 351 -5.24 22.57 8.61
CA THR A 351 -4.78 23.75 7.87
C THR A 351 -3.37 24.16 8.22
N GLU A 352 -2.99 24.19 9.49
CA GLU A 352 -1.72 24.77 9.92
C GLU A 352 -0.67 23.68 10.17
N VAL A 353 -1.03 22.59 10.86
CA VAL A 353 -0.07 21.48 11.12
C VAL A 353 0.28 20.78 9.80
N LEU A 354 -0.70 20.30 9.03
CA LEU A 354 -0.42 19.59 7.77
C LEU A 354 0.32 20.45 6.75
N LYS A 355 0.08 21.76 6.73
CA LYS A 355 0.85 22.69 5.90
C LYS A 355 2.34 22.64 6.25
N ILE A 356 2.69 22.71 7.53
CA ILE A 356 4.09 22.65 7.98
C ILE A 356 4.71 21.27 7.71
N LEU A 357 3.96 20.18 7.94
CA LEU A 357 4.45 18.83 7.62
C LEU A 357 4.81 18.71 6.14
N ASN A 358 3.95 19.23 5.26
CA ASN A 358 4.17 19.22 3.81
C ASN A 358 5.34 20.12 3.38
N GLU A 359 5.43 21.34 3.93
CA GLU A 359 6.52 22.29 3.62
C GLU A 359 7.89 21.74 4.07
N LYS A 360 7.96 21.12 5.25
CA LYS A 360 9.18 20.55 5.80
C LYS A 360 9.46 19.11 5.36
N LYS A 361 8.50 18.45 4.71
CA LYS A 361 8.53 17.03 4.33
C LYS A 361 8.83 16.11 5.52
N ILE A 362 8.17 16.35 6.64
CA ILE A 362 8.31 15.56 7.87
C ILE A 362 6.99 14.86 8.20
N GLU A 363 7.07 13.77 8.95
CA GLU A 363 5.87 13.10 9.48
C GLU A 363 5.39 13.77 10.78
N ILE A 364 4.15 13.48 11.17
CA ILE A 364 3.58 14.03 12.41
C ILE A 364 4.34 13.60 13.67
N ASN A 365 5.03 12.45 13.64
CA ASN A 365 5.87 12.00 14.75
C ASN A 365 7.12 12.87 14.94
N ASP A 366 7.59 13.52 13.87
CA ASP A 366 8.74 14.43 13.89
C ASP A 366 8.29 15.89 14.10
N PHE A 367 6.99 16.12 14.31
CA PHE A 367 6.45 17.45 14.51
C PHE A 367 6.78 17.99 15.90
N ASN A 368 7.41 19.17 15.91
CA ASN A 368 7.97 19.76 17.13
C ASN A 368 6.93 20.22 18.17
N VAL A 369 5.67 20.39 17.78
CA VAL A 369 4.62 20.82 18.70
C VAL A 369 3.93 19.59 19.29
N ALA A 370 4.03 19.42 20.60
CA ALA A 370 3.33 18.35 21.29
C ALA A 370 1.79 18.52 21.19
N PRO A 371 1.00 17.42 21.07
CA PRO A 371 -0.46 17.49 20.98
C PRO A 371 -1.11 18.30 22.09
N LYS A 372 -0.58 18.18 23.31
CA LYS A 372 -1.00 18.93 24.50
C LYS A 372 -0.88 20.44 24.30
N ASN A 373 0.23 20.90 23.75
CA ASN A 373 0.50 22.33 23.55
C ASN A 373 -0.46 22.93 22.52
N LEU A 374 -0.77 22.18 21.46
CA LEU A 374 -1.78 22.61 20.50
C LEU A 374 -3.17 22.67 21.15
N GLY A 375 -3.55 21.66 21.93
CA GLY A 375 -4.85 21.61 22.60
C GLY A 375 -5.04 22.73 23.62
N THR A 376 -4.01 23.05 24.41
CA THR A 376 -4.07 24.19 25.35
C THR A 376 -4.14 25.53 24.63
N MET A 377 -3.43 25.70 23.50
CA MET A 377 -3.58 26.90 22.66
C MET A 377 -5.01 27.04 22.13
N VAL A 378 -5.61 25.96 21.63
CA VAL A 378 -7.01 25.96 21.15
C VAL A 378 -7.96 26.34 22.30
N LYS A 379 -7.76 25.79 23.49
CA LYS A 379 -8.53 26.16 24.68
C LYS A 379 -8.41 27.65 25.03
N MET A 380 -7.23 28.26 24.90
CA MET A 380 -7.07 29.71 25.11
C MET A 380 -7.88 30.56 24.13
N ILE A 381 -8.06 30.07 22.89
CA ILE A 381 -8.94 30.72 21.91
C ILE A 381 -10.41 30.56 22.32
N GLU A 382 -10.81 29.39 22.82
CA GLU A 382 -12.16 29.13 23.33
C GLU A 382 -12.51 30.03 24.52
N ASP A 383 -11.57 30.17 25.47
CA ASP A 383 -11.73 30.97 26.68
C ASP A 383 -11.60 32.48 26.41
N GLY A 384 -11.34 32.89 25.15
CA GLY A 384 -11.18 34.29 24.75
C GLY A 384 -9.90 34.96 25.24
N THR A 385 -8.95 34.17 25.78
CA THR A 385 -7.66 34.68 26.28
C THR A 385 -6.76 35.20 25.16
N ILE A 386 -6.83 34.57 23.98
CA ILE A 386 -6.12 35.02 22.77
C ILE A 386 -7.07 35.08 21.58
N SER A 387 -6.87 36.08 20.72
CA SER A 387 -7.57 36.15 19.44
C SER A 387 -7.03 35.10 18.46
N GLY A 388 -7.82 34.73 17.45
CA GLY A 388 -7.36 33.83 16.39
C GLY A 388 -6.13 34.34 15.62
N LYS A 389 -5.96 35.66 15.51
CA LYS A 389 -4.77 36.28 14.91
C LYS A 389 -3.53 36.05 15.78
N MET A 390 -3.65 36.32 17.09
CA MET A 390 -2.56 36.08 18.05
C MET A 390 -2.20 34.60 18.12
N ALA A 391 -3.19 33.71 18.02
CA ALA A 391 -2.94 32.27 18.01
C ALA A 391 -2.05 31.82 16.83
N LYS A 392 -2.19 32.46 15.65
CA LYS A 392 -1.29 32.16 14.51
C LYS A 392 0.14 32.56 14.80
N GLU A 393 0.34 33.77 15.33
CA GLU A 393 1.67 34.25 15.73
C GLU A 393 2.28 33.33 16.81
N ILE A 394 1.51 32.96 17.83
CA ILE A 394 1.95 32.04 18.88
C ILE A 394 2.29 30.66 18.30
N PHE A 395 1.45 30.12 17.43
CA PHE A 395 1.69 28.82 16.79
C PHE A 395 2.99 28.79 15.98
N GLU A 396 3.31 29.86 15.26
CA GLU A 396 4.60 29.98 14.56
C GLU A 396 5.77 29.84 15.55
N TYR A 397 5.74 30.54 16.69
CA TYR A 397 6.76 30.38 17.73
C TYR A 397 6.79 28.98 18.33
N MET A 398 5.64 28.35 18.56
CA MET A 398 5.56 26.96 19.05
C MET A 398 6.25 26.01 18.07
N THR A 399 6.05 26.19 16.77
CA THR A 399 6.66 25.31 15.76
C THR A 399 8.19 25.45 15.70
N LEU A 400 8.71 26.65 15.96
CA LEU A 400 10.15 26.93 15.99
C LEU A 400 10.83 26.45 17.28
N THR A 401 10.15 26.56 18.42
CA THR A 401 10.77 26.40 19.74
C THR A 401 10.33 25.15 20.50
N GLY A 402 9.19 24.56 20.14
CA GLY A 402 8.56 23.46 20.89
C GLY A 402 7.89 23.90 22.20
N LYS A 403 8.00 25.18 22.58
CA LYS A 403 7.44 25.74 23.82
C LYS A 403 5.91 25.75 23.80
N SER A 404 5.32 25.84 24.98
CA SER A 404 3.87 25.98 25.15
C SER A 404 3.38 27.40 24.84
N ALA A 405 2.09 27.53 24.50
CA ALA A 405 1.48 28.83 24.28
C ALA A 405 1.57 29.74 25.51
N GLU A 406 1.42 29.19 26.72
CA GLU A 406 1.54 29.92 28.00
C GLU A 406 2.92 30.55 28.19
N GLU A 407 3.98 29.81 27.90
CA GLU A 407 5.36 30.30 28.00
C GLU A 407 5.61 31.43 27.00
N ILE A 408 5.15 31.26 25.76
CA ILE A 408 5.33 32.26 24.69
C ILE A 408 4.57 33.55 25.03
N ILE A 409 3.33 33.45 25.54
CA ILE A 409 2.54 34.61 25.96
C ILE A 409 3.25 35.38 27.08
N LYS A 410 3.79 34.67 28.08
CA LYS A 410 4.55 35.29 29.19
C LYS A 410 5.82 35.97 28.70
N GLU A 411 6.57 35.34 27.80
CA GLU A 411 7.83 35.89 27.26
C GLU A 411 7.60 37.12 26.37
N LYS A 412 6.49 37.15 25.62
CA LYS A 412 6.20 38.20 24.63
C LYS A 412 5.28 39.31 25.14
N GLY A 413 4.70 39.16 26.33
CA GLY A 413 3.73 40.12 26.89
C GLY A 413 2.44 40.21 26.08
N LEU A 414 2.03 39.12 25.41
CA LEU A 414 0.89 39.06 24.48
C LEU A 414 -0.43 38.78 25.21
N ILE A 415 -0.73 39.53 26.26
CA ILE A 415 -2.03 39.45 26.95
C ILE A 415 -2.87 40.65 26.51
N GLN A 416 -4.15 40.40 26.26
CA GLN A 416 -5.14 41.40 25.86
C GLN A 416 -5.45 42.39 26.98
#